data_AF-A0A532DJ80-F1
#
_entry.id   AF-A0A532DJ80-F1
#
_cell.length_a   1.000
_cell.length_b   1.000
_cell.length_c   1.000
_cell.angle_alpha   90.00
_cell.angle_beta   90.00
_cell.angle_gamma   90.00
#
_symmetry.space_group_name_H-M   'P 1'
#
loop_
_entity.id
_entity.type
_entity.pdbx_description
1 polymer ?
#
loop_
_entity_poly.entity_id
_entity_poly.type
_entity_poly.pdbx_seq_one_letter_code
_entity_poly.pdbx_strand_id
1 'polypeptide(L)'
;MRCPANSFRLLFASCLLLALAGSTSCSTYQNLVVYQSDAALIALGELPAGYPSLGPNHHPYTISPEKVLTLLESLEYREGSLLPFSWGQPRRVFTAKQGKILAQELSKAFGMALPQEVVAFTVADEEKPDRRTKGLTFIVGEELHLILEELRKPSYFGEQKTYQLQAHQWELAPGNRQRLYATSPEGKGTVPHWVICPLKP
;
A
#
# COMPACT_ATOMS: atom_id res chain seq x y z
N MET A 1 -53.31 -45.84 -17.17
CA MET A 1 -51.92 -45.55 -16.73
C MET A 1 -51.21 -44.76 -17.82
N ARG A 2 -50.84 -43.50 -17.57
CA ARG A 2 -49.76 -42.74 -18.25
C ARG A 2 -49.58 -41.42 -17.49
N CYS A 3 -48.47 -41.29 -16.78
CA CYS A 3 -48.08 -40.11 -16.01
C CYS A 3 -47.61 -38.97 -16.93
N PRO A 4 -47.93 -37.69 -16.66
CA PRO A 4 -47.29 -36.57 -17.33
C PRO A 4 -45.98 -36.22 -16.59
N ALA A 5 -44.89 -36.84 -17.02
CA ALA A 5 -43.55 -36.60 -16.48
C ALA A 5 -42.79 -35.50 -17.26
N ASN A 6 -43.42 -34.35 -17.54
CA ASN A 6 -42.77 -33.30 -18.35
C ASN A 6 -42.85 -31.86 -17.80
N SER A 7 -43.58 -31.61 -16.71
CA SER A 7 -43.70 -30.24 -16.18
C SER A 7 -42.55 -29.83 -15.26
N PHE A 8 -41.80 -30.78 -14.72
CA PHE A 8 -40.70 -30.51 -13.77
C PHE A 8 -39.37 -30.14 -14.44
N ARG A 9 -39.16 -30.47 -15.73
CA ARG A 9 -37.88 -30.20 -16.41
C ARG A 9 -37.73 -28.74 -16.87
N LEU A 10 -38.83 -28.04 -17.11
CA LEU A 10 -38.81 -26.66 -17.61
C LEU A 10 -38.50 -25.62 -16.52
N LEU A 11 -38.83 -25.89 -15.25
CA LEU A 11 -38.52 -24.98 -14.13
C LEU A 11 -37.06 -25.06 -13.68
N PHE A 12 -36.41 -26.22 -13.82
CA PHE A 12 -34.98 -26.36 -13.50
C PHE A 12 -34.07 -25.67 -14.53
N ALA A 13 -34.49 -25.59 -15.80
CA ALA A 13 -33.72 -24.94 -16.85
C ALA A 13 -33.67 -23.40 -16.69
N SER A 14 -34.74 -22.77 -16.19
CA SER A 14 -34.78 -21.32 -16.00
C SER A 14 -33.97 -20.83 -14.80
N CYS A 15 -33.89 -21.62 -13.72
CA CYS A 15 -33.05 -21.27 -12.56
C CYS A 15 -31.55 -21.41 -12.84
N LEU A 16 -31.15 -22.35 -13.70
CA LEU A 16 -29.73 -22.54 -14.04
C LEU A 16 -29.18 -21.40 -14.92
N LEU A 17 -30.03 -20.81 -15.78
CA LEU A 17 -29.65 -19.67 -16.63
C LEU A 17 -29.55 -18.34 -15.85
N LEU A 18 -30.37 -18.15 -14.81
CA LEU A 18 -30.28 -16.97 -13.93
C LEU A 18 -29.08 -17.02 -12.98
N ALA A 19 -28.60 -18.22 -12.61
CA ALA A 19 -27.42 -18.38 -11.77
C ALA A 19 -26.09 -18.08 -12.51
N LEU A 20 -26.07 -18.14 -13.84
CA LEU A 20 -24.88 -17.85 -14.66
C LEU A 20 -24.75 -16.37 -15.08
N ALA A 21 -25.81 -15.57 -14.92
CA ALA A 21 -25.77 -14.13 -15.23
C ALA A 21 -25.30 -13.27 -14.04
N GLY A 22 -25.15 -13.86 -12.85
CA GLY A 22 -24.85 -13.14 -11.61
C GLY A 22 -23.47 -13.44 -11.06
N SER A 23 -22.39 -13.20 -11.80
CA SER A 23 -21.04 -13.08 -11.20
C SER A 23 -19.96 -12.70 -12.22
N THR A 24 -20.03 -11.50 -12.77
CA THR A 24 -18.83 -10.78 -13.23
C THR A 24 -18.94 -9.30 -12.92
N SER A 25 -19.18 -8.95 -11.64
CA SER A 25 -18.64 -7.67 -11.15
C SER A 25 -17.24 -7.96 -10.63
N CYS A 26 -16.35 -8.34 -11.54
CA CYS A 26 -14.94 -8.17 -11.32
C CYS A 26 -14.68 -6.68 -11.55
N SER A 27 -14.87 -5.87 -10.51
CA SER A 27 -14.39 -4.49 -10.52
C SER A 27 -12.87 -4.53 -10.45
N THR A 28 -12.22 -4.95 -11.54
CA THR A 28 -10.81 -4.65 -11.77
C THR A 28 -10.78 -3.18 -12.17
N TYR A 29 -10.94 -2.28 -11.22
CA TYR A 29 -10.67 -0.87 -11.47
C TYR A 29 -9.23 -0.79 -11.94
N GLN A 30 -9.03 -0.27 -13.16
CA GLN A 30 -7.73 -0.30 -13.83
C GLN A 30 -6.79 0.64 -13.07
N ASN A 31 -5.73 0.09 -12.47
CA ASN A 31 -4.69 0.92 -11.90
C ASN A 31 -4.04 1.72 -13.05
N LEU A 32 -4.13 3.04 -13.03
CA LEU A 32 -3.47 3.87 -14.05
C LEU A 32 -1.98 3.92 -13.77
N VAL A 33 -1.18 3.26 -14.60
CA VAL A 33 0.28 3.27 -14.47
C VAL A 33 0.82 4.65 -14.80
N VAL A 34 1.45 5.30 -13.82
CA VAL A 34 2.11 6.61 -13.97
C VAL A 34 3.56 6.41 -14.39
N TYR A 35 4.22 5.39 -13.84
CA TYR A 35 5.61 5.05 -14.13
C TYR A 35 5.87 3.56 -13.95
N GLN A 36 6.69 2.98 -14.83
CA GLN A 36 7.14 1.60 -14.73
C GLN A 36 8.59 1.46 -15.24
N SER A 37 9.40 0.72 -14.49
CA SER A 37 10.73 0.25 -14.85
C SER A 37 11.00 -1.11 -14.22
N ASP A 38 12.18 -1.69 -14.47
CA ASP A 38 12.59 -2.95 -13.84
C ASP A 38 12.69 -2.87 -12.31
N ALA A 39 12.89 -1.66 -11.77
CA ALA A 39 13.09 -1.42 -10.34
C ALA A 39 11.94 -0.67 -9.67
N ALA A 40 10.95 -0.15 -10.40
CA ALA A 40 9.87 0.61 -9.79
C ALA A 40 8.56 0.57 -10.59
N LEU A 41 7.44 0.59 -9.87
CA LEU A 41 6.09 0.73 -10.41
C LEU A 41 5.33 1.75 -9.57
N ILE A 42 4.77 2.77 -10.20
CA ILE A 42 3.88 3.76 -9.58
C ILE A 42 2.58 3.75 -10.37
N ALA A 43 1.46 3.59 -9.67
CA ALA A 43 0.13 3.58 -10.29
C ALA A 43 -0.90 4.25 -9.39
N LEU A 44 -1.92 4.84 -10.01
CA LEU A 44 -3.12 5.32 -9.32
C LEU A 44 -4.12 4.17 -9.20
N GLY A 45 -4.83 4.10 -8.09
CA GLY A 45 -5.89 3.11 -7.88
C GLY A 45 -6.74 3.47 -6.67
N GLU A 46 -7.69 2.60 -6.33
CA GLU A 46 -8.48 2.77 -5.12
C GLU A 46 -7.73 2.29 -3.88
N LEU A 47 -8.07 2.84 -2.72
CA LEU A 47 -7.57 2.33 -1.45
C LEU A 47 -8.10 0.89 -1.24
N PRO A 48 -7.24 -0.11 -0.99
CA PRO A 48 -7.69 -1.49 -0.81
C PRO A 48 -8.69 -1.66 0.33
N ALA A 49 -9.58 -2.63 0.19
CA ALA A 49 -10.52 -3.00 1.24
C ALA A 49 -9.78 -3.36 2.54
N GLY A 50 -10.26 -2.85 3.67
CA GLY A 50 -9.67 -3.08 5.00
C GLY A 50 -8.98 -1.84 5.60
N TYR A 51 -8.69 -0.81 4.81
CA TYR A 51 -8.28 0.49 5.34
C TYR A 51 -9.49 1.39 5.64
N PRO A 52 -9.46 2.19 6.73
CA PRO A 52 -10.50 3.17 7.00
C PRO A 52 -10.51 4.27 5.92
N SER A 53 -11.71 4.61 5.45
CA SER A 53 -11.90 5.81 4.62
C SER A 53 -11.75 7.05 5.51
N LEU A 54 -10.88 7.97 5.09
CA LEU A 54 -10.69 9.27 5.77
C LEU A 54 -11.54 10.39 5.16
N GLY A 55 -12.45 10.06 4.24
CA GLY A 55 -13.13 11.01 3.36
C GLY A 55 -12.46 11.09 1.98
N PRO A 56 -12.86 12.03 1.12
CA PRO A 56 -12.18 12.22 -0.16
C PRO A 56 -10.74 12.73 0.06
N ASN A 57 -9.80 12.17 -0.68
CA ASN A 57 -8.42 12.64 -0.73
C ASN A 57 -8.39 14.04 -1.36
N HIS A 58 -7.42 14.85 -0.93
CA HIS A 58 -7.20 16.19 -1.45
C HIS A 58 -6.34 16.12 -2.71
N HIS A 59 -6.87 15.48 -3.74
CA HIS A 59 -6.26 15.34 -5.05
C HIS A 59 -7.12 16.02 -6.14
N PRO A 60 -6.52 16.54 -7.23
CA PRO A 60 -5.07 16.58 -7.49
C PRO A 60 -4.35 17.54 -6.54
N TYR A 61 -3.07 17.28 -6.29
CA TYR A 61 -2.23 18.07 -5.38
C TYR A 61 -0.85 18.32 -5.98
N THR A 62 -0.46 19.59 -6.03
CA THR A 62 0.87 19.99 -6.53
C THR A 62 1.87 20.02 -5.37
N ILE A 63 2.81 19.10 -5.38
CA ILE A 63 3.94 19.04 -4.45
C ILE A 63 5.24 18.90 -5.25
N SER A 64 6.28 19.66 -4.89
CA SER A 64 7.55 19.58 -5.60
C SER A 64 8.27 18.26 -5.29
N PRO A 65 9.03 17.68 -6.24
CA PRO A 65 9.81 16.47 -6.00
C PRO A 65 10.77 16.60 -4.81
N GLU A 66 11.38 17.77 -4.60
CA GLU A 66 12.32 18.01 -3.50
C GLU A 66 11.62 17.89 -2.14
N LYS A 67 10.37 18.37 -2.06
CA LYS A 67 9.56 18.27 -0.86
C LYS A 67 9.15 16.82 -0.59
N VAL A 68 8.73 16.08 -1.63
CA VAL A 68 8.43 14.65 -1.49
C VAL A 68 9.69 13.88 -1.05
N LEU A 69 10.85 14.17 -1.65
CA LEU A 69 12.11 13.54 -1.28
C LEU A 69 12.45 13.77 0.19
N THR A 70 12.32 15.01 0.67
CA THR A 70 12.55 15.34 2.09
C THR A 70 11.64 14.51 3.01
N LEU A 71 10.37 14.33 2.65
CA LEU A 71 9.45 13.50 3.42
C LEU A 71 9.90 12.04 3.41
N LEU A 72 10.22 11.48 2.23
CA LEU A 72 10.65 10.09 2.08
C LEU A 72 11.99 9.79 2.78
N GLU A 73 12.95 10.71 2.73
CA GLU A 73 14.27 10.53 3.37
C GLU A 73 14.19 10.52 4.89
N SER A 74 13.15 11.14 5.46
CA SER A 74 12.88 11.16 6.89
C SER A 74 12.16 9.90 7.40
N LEU A 75 11.78 8.97 6.50
CA LEU A 75 11.09 7.74 6.88
C LEU A 75 12.06 6.67 7.34
N GLU A 76 11.89 6.28 8.60
CA GLU A 76 12.66 5.23 9.23
C GLU A 76 11.76 4.11 9.75
N TYR A 77 12.32 2.91 9.84
CA TYR A 77 11.69 1.76 10.46
C TYR A 77 12.65 1.11 11.44
N ARG A 78 12.09 0.31 12.35
CA ARG A 78 12.84 -0.56 13.25
C ARG A 78 12.39 -1.99 13.05
N GLU A 79 13.35 -2.91 13.12
CA GLU A 79 13.04 -4.33 13.26
C GLU A 79 12.68 -4.60 14.73
N GLY A 80 11.55 -5.24 14.94
CA GLY A 80 11.12 -5.71 16.24
C GLY A 80 12.05 -6.81 16.71
N SER A 81 12.29 -6.79 18.01
CA SER A 81 13.09 -7.80 18.70
C SER A 81 12.19 -8.62 19.61
N LEU A 82 12.49 -9.91 19.72
CA LEU A 82 11.85 -10.81 20.67
C LEU A 82 12.20 -10.47 22.13
N LEU A 83 13.25 -9.68 22.35
CA LEU A 83 13.68 -9.24 23.67
C LEU A 83 13.10 -7.86 24.01
N PRO A 84 12.43 -7.69 25.17
CA PRO A 84 11.87 -6.41 25.58
C PRO A 84 12.97 -5.34 25.68
N PHE A 85 12.66 -4.12 25.21
CA PHE A 85 13.55 -2.94 25.20
C PHE A 85 14.82 -3.04 24.33
N SER A 86 14.94 -4.06 23.48
CA SER A 86 16.05 -4.17 22.52
C SER A 86 15.59 -3.81 21.10
N TRP A 87 15.18 -2.56 20.90
CA TRP A 87 14.85 -2.12 19.56
C TRP A 87 16.11 -1.96 18.72
N GLY A 88 16.06 -2.45 17.48
CA GLY A 88 17.12 -2.20 16.51
C GLY A 88 17.31 -0.70 16.28
N GLN A 89 18.51 -0.34 15.83
CA GLN A 89 18.77 1.01 15.33
C GLN A 89 17.80 1.32 14.17
N PRO A 90 17.16 2.50 14.15
CA PRO A 90 16.36 2.94 13.01
C PRO A 90 17.13 2.80 11.71
N ARG A 91 16.41 2.37 10.67
CA ARG A 91 16.93 2.26 9.31
C ARG A 91 16.02 3.02 8.37
N ARG A 92 16.60 3.63 7.34
CA ARG A 92 15.82 4.29 6.28
C ARG A 92 14.97 3.27 5.53
N VAL A 93 13.71 3.60 5.29
CA VAL A 93 12.78 2.80 4.49
C VAL A 93 13.26 2.70 3.04
N PHE A 94 13.74 3.83 2.50
CA PHE A 94 14.20 3.94 1.11
C PHE A 94 15.69 4.23 1.04
N THR A 95 16.36 3.66 0.05
CA THR A 95 17.69 4.14 -0.34
C THR A 95 17.60 5.53 -0.98
N ALA A 96 18.71 6.27 -1.03
CA ALA A 96 18.74 7.58 -1.68
C ALA A 96 18.32 7.51 -3.17
N LYS A 97 18.64 6.42 -3.86
CA LYS A 97 18.25 6.21 -5.26
C LYS A 97 16.75 5.96 -5.40
N GLN A 98 16.19 5.06 -4.58
CA GLN A 98 14.75 4.80 -4.54
C GLN A 98 13.96 6.05 -4.16
N GLY A 99 14.44 6.80 -3.16
CA GLY A 99 13.83 8.05 -2.73
C GLY A 99 13.74 9.08 -3.86
N LYS A 100 14.81 9.24 -4.66
CA LYS A 100 14.80 10.15 -5.82
C LYS A 100 13.79 9.75 -6.90
N ILE A 101 13.73 8.46 -7.24
CA ILE A 101 12.78 7.94 -8.23
C ILE A 101 11.35 8.16 -7.74
N LEU A 102 11.05 7.73 -6.50
CA LEU A 102 9.74 7.91 -5.90
C LEU A 102 9.35 9.38 -5.82
N ALA A 103 10.25 10.25 -5.36
CA ALA A 103 9.96 11.67 -5.23
C ALA A 103 9.50 12.31 -6.54
N GLN A 104 10.19 12.00 -7.63
CA GLN A 104 9.84 12.51 -8.95
C GLN A 104 8.51 11.96 -9.46
N GLU A 105 8.27 10.66 -9.34
CA GLU A 105 7.08 10.02 -9.91
C GLU A 105 5.83 10.20 -9.04
N LEU A 106 5.97 10.23 -7.70
CA LEU A 106 4.89 10.55 -6.78
C LEU A 106 4.42 12.00 -6.94
N SER A 107 5.34 12.94 -7.14
CA SER A 107 5.00 14.35 -7.42
C SER A 107 4.08 14.47 -8.63
N LYS A 108 4.38 13.73 -9.71
CA LYS A 108 3.50 13.66 -10.89
C LYS A 108 2.18 12.97 -10.58
N ALA A 109 2.22 11.81 -9.92
CA ALA A 109 1.04 11.02 -9.60
C ALA A 109 0.03 11.82 -8.75
N PHE A 110 0.50 12.57 -7.76
CA PHE A 110 -0.38 13.43 -6.95
C PHE A 110 -1.05 14.54 -7.77
N GLY A 111 -0.39 15.06 -8.80
CA GLY A 111 -0.98 16.03 -9.73
C GLY A 111 -2.01 15.43 -10.70
N MET A 112 -2.03 14.09 -10.83
CA MET A 112 -2.93 13.36 -11.72
C MET A 112 -4.08 12.65 -10.99
N ALA A 113 -3.89 12.35 -9.70
CA ALA A 113 -4.83 11.59 -8.90
C ALA A 113 -6.20 12.28 -8.79
N LEU A 114 -7.26 11.47 -8.82
CA LEU A 114 -8.61 11.87 -8.48
C LEU A 114 -8.84 11.83 -6.96
N PRO A 115 -9.85 12.53 -6.41
CA PRO A 115 -10.15 12.55 -4.98
C PRO A 115 -10.36 11.17 -4.34
N GLN A 116 -10.79 10.16 -5.09
CA GLN A 116 -10.98 8.80 -4.61
C GLN A 116 -9.73 7.91 -4.76
N GLU A 117 -8.72 8.39 -5.50
CA GLU A 117 -7.54 7.60 -5.84
C GLU A 117 -6.43 7.80 -4.82
N VAL A 118 -5.66 6.73 -4.64
CA VAL A 118 -4.39 6.70 -3.92
C VAL A 118 -3.28 6.35 -4.90
N VAL A 119 -2.06 6.73 -4.56
CA VAL A 119 -0.87 6.37 -5.34
C VAL A 119 -0.26 5.11 -4.74
N ALA A 120 -0.36 3.99 -5.44
CA ALA A 120 0.35 2.76 -5.12
C ALA A 120 1.77 2.81 -5.68
N PHE A 121 2.74 2.36 -4.88
CA PHE A 121 4.13 2.26 -5.31
C PHE A 121 4.74 0.92 -4.95
N THR A 122 5.67 0.48 -5.78
CA THR A 122 6.59 -0.61 -5.52
C THR A 122 7.97 -0.18 -6.00
N VAL A 123 8.99 -0.33 -5.16
CA VAL A 123 10.38 -0.09 -5.53
C VAL A 123 11.25 -1.24 -5.08
N ALA A 124 12.15 -1.71 -5.93
CA ALA A 124 13.07 -2.80 -5.67
C ALA A 124 14.52 -2.34 -5.72
N ASP A 125 15.42 -3.15 -5.18
CA ASP A 125 16.85 -3.00 -5.43
C ASP A 125 17.19 -3.53 -6.83
N GLU A 126 17.99 -2.79 -7.61
CA GLU A 126 18.33 -3.18 -8.99
C GLU A 126 19.04 -4.53 -9.08
N GLU A 127 19.91 -4.83 -8.11
CA GLU A 127 20.67 -6.08 -8.08
C GLU A 127 19.84 -7.25 -7.53
N LYS A 128 18.72 -6.96 -6.85
CA LYS A 128 17.94 -7.93 -6.07
C LYS A 128 16.45 -7.57 -6.12
N PRO A 129 15.73 -7.91 -7.21
CA PRO A 129 14.34 -7.52 -7.40
C PRO A 129 13.37 -8.17 -6.39
N ASP A 130 13.79 -9.24 -5.72
CA ASP A 130 13.08 -9.85 -4.59
C ASP A 130 13.07 -8.96 -3.35
N ARG A 131 13.94 -7.95 -3.30
CA ARG A 131 14.04 -6.97 -2.22
C ARG A 131 13.30 -5.71 -2.60
N ARG A 132 12.01 -5.66 -2.28
CA ARG A 132 11.14 -4.55 -2.61
C ARG A 132 10.45 -3.94 -1.40
N THR A 133 10.15 -2.66 -1.52
CA THR A 133 9.25 -1.92 -0.64
C THR A 133 8.00 -1.58 -1.41
N LYS A 134 6.84 -1.93 -0.87
CA LYS A 134 5.52 -1.67 -1.45
C LYS A 134 4.70 -0.84 -0.47
N GLY A 135 3.93 0.09 -1.00
CA GLY A 135 3.04 0.88 -0.18
C GLY A 135 2.04 1.70 -0.97
N LEU A 136 1.28 2.48 -0.22
CA LEU A 136 0.26 3.39 -0.70
C LEU A 136 0.53 4.78 -0.13
N THR A 137 0.26 5.81 -0.91
CA THR A 137 0.34 7.19 -0.41
C THR A 137 -0.72 8.07 -1.04
N PHE A 138 -1.24 9.00 -0.24
CA PHE A 138 -2.30 9.93 -0.62
C PHE A 138 -2.27 11.15 0.30
N ILE A 139 -2.98 12.20 -0.08
CA ILE A 139 -3.00 13.46 0.66
C ILE A 139 -4.39 13.69 1.24
N VAL A 140 -4.43 14.05 2.52
CA VAL A 140 -5.65 14.47 3.22
C VAL A 140 -5.36 15.77 3.93
N GLY A 141 -6.11 16.83 3.59
CA GLY A 141 -5.86 18.18 4.08
C GLY A 141 -4.45 18.64 3.72
N GLU A 142 -3.64 18.88 4.75
CA GLU A 142 -2.24 19.30 4.63
C GLU A 142 -1.28 18.20 5.09
N GLU A 143 -1.72 16.95 5.03
CA GLU A 143 -0.96 15.79 5.49
C GLU A 143 -0.77 14.77 4.37
N LEU A 144 0.46 14.26 4.24
CA LEU A 144 0.77 13.09 3.43
C LEU A 144 0.59 11.83 4.28
N HIS A 145 -0.29 10.96 3.84
CA HIS A 145 -0.50 9.64 4.42
C HIS A 145 0.36 8.65 3.64
N LEU A 146 1.13 7.84 4.36
CA LEU A 146 1.95 6.78 3.79
C LEU A 146 1.74 5.48 4.56
N ILE A 147 1.37 4.45 3.82
CA ILE A 147 1.14 3.10 4.33
C ILE A 147 2.16 2.19 3.67
N LEU A 148 2.93 1.46 4.48
CA LEU A 148 3.85 0.43 3.99
C LEU A 148 3.18 -0.94 4.10
N GLU A 149 3.12 -1.68 2.99
CA GLU A 149 2.56 -3.03 2.94
C GLU A 149 3.66 -4.09 2.95
N GLU A 150 4.77 -3.81 2.28
CA GLU A 150 5.95 -4.68 2.22
C GLU A 150 7.19 -3.82 2.41
N LEU A 151 8.14 -4.31 3.20
CA LEU A 151 9.40 -3.63 3.45
C LEU A 151 10.57 -4.47 2.97
N ARG A 152 11.51 -3.80 2.31
CA ARG A 152 12.79 -4.39 1.92
C ARG A 152 13.50 -5.04 3.12
N LYS A 153 13.80 -6.33 3.03
CA LYS A 153 14.66 -7.02 4.00
C LYS A 153 16.14 -6.62 3.84
N PRO A 154 16.88 -6.38 4.93
CA PRO A 154 18.31 -6.12 4.86
C PRO A 154 19.09 -7.32 4.29
N SER A 155 20.28 -7.06 3.75
CA SER A 155 21.22 -8.10 3.35
C SER A 155 22.04 -8.55 4.56
N TYR A 156 21.97 -9.82 4.95
CA TYR A 156 23.02 -10.41 5.80
C TYR A 156 24.02 -11.17 4.93
N PHE A 157 25.32 -10.97 5.18
CA PHE A 157 26.38 -11.78 4.58
C PHE A 157 26.29 -13.18 5.19
N GLY A 158 25.89 -14.19 4.40
CA GLY A 158 25.84 -15.60 4.82
C GLY A 158 24.47 -16.28 4.87
N GLU A 159 23.38 -15.70 4.36
CA GLU A 159 22.05 -16.34 4.38
C GLU A 159 21.98 -17.61 3.51
N GLN A 160 22.12 -18.78 4.16
CA GLN A 160 21.49 -20.02 3.69
C GLN A 160 19.97 -19.84 3.76
N LYS A 161 19.31 -20.06 2.62
CA LYS A 161 17.85 -20.01 2.47
C LYS A 161 17.17 -21.03 3.38
N THR A 162 16.74 -20.61 4.56
CA THR A 162 15.60 -21.24 5.24
C THR A 162 14.38 -20.37 5.00
N TYR A 163 13.46 -20.87 4.17
CA TYR A 163 12.10 -20.37 4.03
C TYR A 163 11.39 -20.50 5.39
N GLN A 164 11.67 -19.59 6.31
CA GLN A 164 10.81 -19.36 7.46
C GLN A 164 10.32 -17.93 7.39
N LEU A 165 9.03 -17.85 7.10
CA LEU A 165 8.19 -16.67 7.20
C LEU A 165 8.02 -16.32 8.69
N GLN A 166 9.11 -16.12 9.44
CA GLN A 166 9.01 -15.32 10.65
C GLN A 166 8.67 -13.92 10.15
N ALA A 167 7.42 -13.52 10.35
CA ALA A 167 6.99 -12.15 10.21
C ALA A 167 7.90 -11.33 11.14
N HIS A 168 9.00 -10.81 10.58
CA HIS A 168 9.84 -9.86 11.28
C HIS A 168 8.90 -8.69 11.56
N GLN A 169 8.50 -8.55 12.83
CA GLN A 169 7.59 -7.50 13.25
C GLN A 169 8.34 -6.20 13.12
N TRP A 170 8.27 -5.52 11.99
CA TRP A 170 8.84 -4.19 11.83
C TRP A 170 7.76 -3.14 12.12
N GLU A 171 8.19 -1.96 12.54
CA GLU A 171 7.34 -0.81 12.75
C GLU A 171 8.00 0.45 12.20
N LEU A 172 7.19 1.39 11.73
CA LEU A 172 7.67 2.72 11.37
C LEU A 172 8.10 3.45 12.65
N ALA A 173 9.27 4.08 12.57
CA ALA A 173 9.81 4.91 13.64
C ALA A 173 9.57 6.38 13.25
N PRO A 174 8.48 7.01 13.72
CA PRO A 174 8.17 8.38 13.33
C PRO A 174 9.25 9.34 13.83
N GLY A 175 9.73 10.20 12.93
CA GLY A 175 10.59 11.34 13.30
C GLY A 175 9.81 12.46 13.99
N ASN A 176 10.50 13.54 14.38
CA ASN A 176 9.95 14.65 15.20
C ASN A 176 8.68 15.34 14.65
N ARG A 177 8.41 15.22 13.35
CA ARG A 177 7.22 15.81 12.68
C ARG A 177 6.23 14.77 12.21
N GLN A 178 6.55 13.50 12.30
CA GLN A 178 5.71 12.41 11.81
C GLN A 178 4.89 11.85 12.97
N ARG A 179 3.72 11.28 12.65
CA ARG A 179 2.89 10.58 13.63
C ARG A 179 2.38 9.28 13.05
N LEU A 180 2.26 8.25 13.88
CA LEU A 180 1.58 7.01 13.48
C LEU A 180 0.07 7.24 13.45
N TYR A 181 -0.61 6.61 12.51
CA TYR A 181 -2.06 6.60 12.51
C TYR A 181 -2.58 5.76 13.68
N ALA A 182 -3.41 6.38 14.52
CA ALA A 182 -4.14 5.71 15.59
C ALA A 182 -5.61 5.59 15.18
N THR A 183 -6.17 4.38 15.23
CA THR A 183 -7.62 4.18 15.04
C THR A 183 -8.38 4.75 16.23
N SER A 184 -9.45 5.52 16.01
CA SER A 184 -10.47 5.84 17.05
C SER A 184 -11.78 6.29 16.36
N PRO A 185 -12.97 5.78 16.76
CA PRO A 185 -13.55 6.03 18.10
C PRO A 185 -13.70 4.84 19.06
N GLU A 186 -13.59 3.57 18.61
CA GLU A 186 -13.86 2.39 19.49
C GLU A 186 -12.76 1.30 19.49
N GLY A 187 -11.64 1.47 18.78
CA GLY A 187 -10.61 0.42 18.61
C GLY A 187 -9.23 0.83 19.09
N LYS A 188 -8.80 0.32 20.26
CA LYS A 188 -7.46 0.53 20.83
C LYS A 188 -6.37 -0.06 19.93
N GLY A 189 -5.50 0.78 19.37
CA GLY A 189 -4.25 0.38 18.72
C GLY A 189 -3.70 1.40 17.73
N THR A 190 -2.37 1.52 17.64
CA THR A 190 -1.70 2.22 16.53
C THR A 190 -1.48 1.26 15.37
N VAL A 191 -1.63 1.72 14.13
CA VAL A 191 -1.26 0.93 12.95
C VAL A 191 0.23 1.16 12.71
N PRO A 192 1.12 0.18 12.99
CA PRO A 192 2.58 0.41 13.01
C PRO A 192 3.17 0.69 11.63
N HIS A 193 2.39 0.51 10.57
CA HIS A 193 2.82 0.63 9.18
C HIS A 193 2.22 1.83 8.45
N TRP A 194 1.46 2.67 9.17
CA TRP A 194 0.85 3.88 8.63
C TRP A 194 1.40 5.11 9.35
N VAL A 195 2.15 5.92 8.62
CA VAL A 195 2.67 7.21 9.08
C VAL A 195 1.99 8.37 8.36
N ILE A 196 1.83 9.45 9.10
CA ILE A 196 1.30 10.73 8.64
C ILE A 196 2.42 11.75 8.73
N CYS A 197 2.64 12.46 7.63
CA CYS A 197 3.67 13.47 7.50
C CYS A 197 3.01 14.83 7.16
N PRO A 198 3.07 15.83 8.05
CA PRO A 198 2.61 17.18 7.76
C PRO A 198 3.36 17.78 6.56
N LEU A 199 2.60 18.38 5.64
CA LEU A 199 3.16 19.08 4.48
C LEU A 199 3.62 20.50 4.86
N LYS A 200 3.15 21.05 5.98
CA LYS A 200 3.64 22.34 6.50
C LYS A 200 4.47 22.14 7.77
N PRO A 201 5.48 22.99 8.03
CA PRO A 201 6.34 22.92 9.21
C PRO A 201 5.60 23.14 10.52
#